data_AF-A0A2N6IBJ6-F1
#
_entry.id   AF-A0A2N6IBJ6-F1
#
_cell.length_a   1.000
_cell.length_b   1.000
_cell.length_c   1.000
_cell.angle_alpha   90.00
_cell.angle_beta   90.00
_cell.angle_gamma   90.00
#
_symmetry.space_group_name_H-M   'P 1'
#
loop_
_entity.id
_entity.type
_entity.pdbx_description
1 polymer ?
#
loop_
_entity_poly.entity_id
_entity_poly.type
_entity_poly.pdbx_seq_one_letter_code
_entity_poly.pdbx_strand_id
1 'polypeptide(L)'
;MLTLVVNDLGAEVDERFEYAAPDEDFTVFVSPQESEDEEERIDNAMHFIDSAASRRAEPLRIYLRDFQKIKLISGDEEVALAQRMEQQHKRALDALALWPYGIEEVLAAGRLVQAKKRTLFSMSMGPLEAQPELDDTDDEPVIAAAAESSSDESDEEAEESAVTSDNAASLFFDALLRLSESVTNPQSASSTDEIREHLNSLRLTTCLELGDHIPIRSLPYFKARRLLSTLLIPVTSPPAP
;
A
#
# COMPACT_ATOMS: atom_id res chain seq x y z
N MET A 1 18.76 -4.91 -22.10
CA MET A 1 17.56 -4.95 -22.98
C MET A 1 17.90 -5.59 -24.31
N LEU A 2 18.84 -5.05 -25.10
CA LEU A 2 19.26 -5.66 -26.36
C LEU A 2 19.78 -7.10 -26.18
N THR A 3 20.66 -7.35 -25.21
CA THR A 3 21.15 -8.69 -24.85
C THR A 3 20.05 -9.64 -24.37
N LEU A 4 18.96 -9.13 -23.77
CA LEU A 4 17.83 -9.95 -23.33
C LEU A 4 17.02 -10.44 -24.55
N VAL A 5 16.71 -9.53 -25.48
CA VAL A 5 15.95 -9.83 -26.70
C VAL A 5 16.75 -10.72 -27.66
N VAL A 6 18.06 -10.50 -27.77
CA VAL A 6 18.96 -11.34 -28.56
C VAL A 6 19.04 -12.77 -27.99
N ASN A 7 19.08 -12.90 -26.66
CA ASN A 7 19.03 -14.20 -25.99
C ASN A 7 17.67 -14.91 -26.15
N ASP A 8 16.56 -14.17 -26.14
CA ASP A 8 15.22 -14.72 -26.41
C ASP A 8 15.05 -15.25 -27.86
N LEU A 9 15.84 -14.72 -28.81
CA LEU A 9 15.94 -15.25 -30.18
C LEU A 9 16.86 -16.48 -30.28
N GLY A 10 17.45 -16.95 -29.16
CA GLY A 10 18.39 -18.06 -29.14
C GLY A 10 19.78 -17.72 -29.69
N ALA A 11 20.07 -16.44 -29.89
CA ALA A 11 21.38 -15.96 -30.32
C ALA A 11 22.24 -15.61 -29.09
N GLU A 12 23.50 -16.06 -29.12
CA GLU A 12 24.50 -15.67 -28.13
C GLU A 12 25.29 -14.47 -28.68
N VAL A 13 25.49 -13.45 -27.86
CA VAL A 13 26.38 -12.33 -28.22
C VAL A 13 27.81 -12.81 -27.95
N ASP A 14 28.55 -13.08 -29.02
CA ASP A 14 29.96 -13.45 -28.88
C ASP A 14 30.80 -12.22 -28.49
N GLU A 15 31.11 -12.11 -27.20
CA GLU A 15 31.95 -11.07 -26.62
C GLU A 15 33.45 -11.46 -26.63
N ARG A 16 33.80 -12.62 -27.20
CA ARG A 16 35.19 -13.12 -27.21
C ARG A 16 36.04 -12.32 -28.18
N PHE A 17 36.98 -11.55 -27.64
CA PHE A 17 38.14 -11.08 -28.40
C PHE A 17 39.19 -12.20 -28.47
N GLU A 18 38.95 -13.22 -29.31
CA GLU A 18 39.89 -14.34 -29.45
C GLU A 18 40.92 -14.11 -30.57
N TYR A 19 42.19 -14.25 -30.20
CA TYR A 19 43.27 -14.57 -31.11
C TYR A 19 43.04 -16.01 -31.59
N ALA A 20 42.45 -16.17 -32.77
CA ALA A 20 42.22 -17.48 -33.36
C ALA A 20 43.52 -18.30 -33.43
N ALA A 21 43.58 -19.40 -32.68
CA ALA A 21 44.60 -20.42 -32.88
C ALA A 21 44.21 -21.23 -34.15
N PRO A 22 45.17 -21.61 -35.03
CA PRO A 22 44.86 -22.32 -36.27
C PRO A 22 44.14 -23.68 -36.12
N ASP A 23 44.10 -24.25 -34.90
CA ASP A 23 43.58 -25.59 -34.61
C ASP A 23 42.15 -25.58 -34.02
N GLU A 24 41.55 -24.41 -33.79
CA GLU A 24 40.17 -24.29 -33.29
C GLU A 24 39.20 -24.00 -34.44
N ASP A 25 38.22 -24.88 -34.65
CA ASP A 25 37.19 -24.73 -35.69
C ASP A 25 35.83 -24.44 -35.03
N PHE A 26 35.41 -23.18 -35.10
CA PHE A 26 34.14 -22.66 -34.55
C PHE A 26 33.06 -22.51 -35.63
N THR A 27 33.15 -23.25 -36.74
CA THR A 27 32.20 -23.13 -37.85
C THR A 27 30.77 -23.52 -37.44
N VAL A 28 29.89 -22.51 -37.36
CA VAL A 28 28.46 -22.71 -37.17
C VAL A 28 27.79 -22.91 -38.53
N PHE A 29 27.09 -24.02 -38.70
CA PHE A 29 26.32 -24.31 -39.92
C PHE A 29 24.97 -23.58 -39.87
N VAL A 30 24.84 -22.51 -40.65
CA VAL A 30 23.59 -21.76 -40.81
C VAL A 30 22.97 -22.12 -42.16
N SER A 31 21.65 -22.34 -42.19
CA SER A 31 20.92 -22.52 -43.44
C SER A 31 20.97 -21.23 -44.27
N PRO A 32 21.25 -21.29 -45.59
CA PRO A 32 21.37 -20.09 -46.42
C PRO A 32 20.04 -19.39 -46.73
N GLN A 33 18.91 -19.96 -46.30
CA GLN A 33 17.58 -19.37 -46.41
C GLN A 33 16.92 -19.35 -45.03
N GLU A 34 16.42 -18.19 -44.65
CA GLU A 34 15.57 -17.98 -43.48
C GLU A 34 14.13 -18.44 -43.82
N SER A 35 13.43 -19.00 -42.85
CA SER A 35 11.99 -19.29 -42.96
C SER A 35 11.17 -18.00 -42.80
N GLU A 36 9.99 -17.91 -43.42
CA GLU A 36 9.05 -16.77 -43.19
C GLU A 36 8.76 -16.58 -41.68
N ASP A 37 8.64 -17.66 -40.91
CA ASP A 37 8.45 -17.61 -39.45
C ASP A 37 9.69 -17.08 -38.69
N GLU A 38 10.90 -17.20 -39.26
CA GLU A 38 12.14 -16.70 -38.67
C GLU A 38 12.29 -15.21 -38.96
N GLU A 39 12.04 -14.80 -40.21
CA GLU A 39 12.01 -13.39 -40.64
C GLU A 39 11.01 -12.59 -39.78
N GLU A 40 9.78 -13.08 -39.62
CA GLU A 40 8.76 -12.40 -38.80
C GLU A 40 9.18 -12.25 -37.32
N ARG A 41 9.87 -13.25 -36.75
CA ARG A 41 10.34 -13.19 -35.34
C ARG A 41 11.43 -12.15 -35.17
N ILE A 42 12.37 -12.08 -36.11
CA ILE A 42 13.47 -11.10 -36.09
C ILE A 42 12.90 -9.68 -36.25
N ASP A 43 11.97 -9.48 -37.19
CA ASP A 43 11.32 -8.18 -37.40
C ASP A 43 10.58 -7.69 -36.15
N ASN A 44 9.81 -8.57 -35.51
CA ASN A 44 9.09 -8.26 -34.28
C ASN A 44 10.04 -7.92 -33.12
N ALA A 45 11.11 -8.69 -32.96
CA ALA A 45 12.13 -8.46 -31.94
C ALA A 45 12.86 -7.12 -32.16
N MET A 46 13.19 -6.80 -33.41
CA MET A 46 13.84 -5.54 -33.77
C MET A 46 12.92 -4.35 -33.55
N HIS A 47 11.64 -4.46 -33.93
CA HIS A 47 10.63 -3.43 -33.63
C HIS A 47 10.44 -3.24 -32.12
N PHE A 48 10.45 -4.31 -31.34
CA PHE A 48 10.41 -4.24 -29.88
C PHE A 48 11.63 -3.50 -29.31
N ILE A 49 12.85 -3.85 -29.75
CA ILE A 49 14.09 -3.17 -29.34
C ILE A 49 14.01 -1.68 -29.66
N ASP A 50 13.59 -1.29 -30.86
CA ASP A 50 13.48 0.12 -31.24
C ASP A 50 12.43 0.86 -30.41
N SER A 51 11.29 0.21 -30.15
CA SER A 51 10.26 0.76 -29.27
C SER A 51 10.72 0.93 -27.82
N ALA A 52 11.51 -0.02 -27.31
CA ALA A 52 12.03 -0.04 -25.94
C ALA A 52 13.26 0.88 -25.77
N ALA A 53 14.06 1.07 -26.83
CA ALA A 53 15.16 2.02 -26.88
C ALA A 53 14.69 3.45 -27.13
N SER A 54 13.44 3.63 -27.58
CA SER A 54 12.83 4.94 -27.72
C SER A 54 12.87 5.69 -26.39
N ARG A 55 13.25 6.97 -26.42
CA ARG A 55 13.15 7.87 -25.25
C ARG A 55 11.73 7.92 -24.67
N ARG A 56 10.71 7.52 -25.43
CA ARG A 56 9.31 7.42 -24.97
C ARG A 56 9.05 6.24 -24.03
N ALA A 57 9.91 5.22 -24.03
CA ALA A 57 9.82 4.03 -23.19
C ALA A 57 10.60 4.16 -21.86
N GLU A 58 11.23 5.31 -21.59
CA GLU A 58 11.90 5.56 -20.31
C GLU A 58 10.88 5.59 -19.16
N PRO A 59 11.03 4.77 -18.10
CA PRO A 59 10.05 4.68 -17.00
C PRO A 59 9.78 6.02 -16.32
N LEU A 60 10.83 6.81 -16.07
CA LEU A 60 10.71 8.13 -15.47
C LEU A 60 9.90 9.08 -16.37
N ARG A 61 10.12 9.03 -17.68
CA ARG A 61 9.37 9.85 -18.64
C ARG A 61 7.91 9.42 -18.73
N ILE A 62 7.64 8.12 -18.69
CA ILE A 62 6.28 7.58 -18.62
C ILE A 62 5.59 8.14 -17.38
N TYR A 63 6.25 8.04 -16.21
CA TYR A 63 5.73 8.58 -14.97
C TYR A 63 5.47 10.09 -15.06
N LEU A 64 6.44 10.90 -15.50
CA LEU A 64 6.29 12.35 -15.59
C LEU A 64 5.14 12.74 -16.54
N ARG A 65 5.03 12.08 -17.69
CA ARG A 65 3.94 12.31 -18.64
C ARG A 65 2.58 11.99 -18.03
N ASP A 66 2.49 10.89 -17.29
CA ASP A 66 1.21 10.41 -16.76
C ASP A 66 0.83 11.14 -15.46
N PHE A 67 1.80 11.53 -14.63
CA PHE A 67 1.62 12.37 -13.46
C PHE A 67 1.17 13.79 -13.82
N GLN A 68 1.72 14.38 -14.90
CA GLN A 68 1.30 15.70 -15.40
C GLN A 68 -0.17 15.77 -15.86
N LYS A 69 -0.81 14.63 -16.15
CA LYS A 69 -2.23 14.58 -16.50
C LYS A 69 -3.14 14.66 -15.28
N ILE A 70 -2.62 14.44 -14.08
CA ILE A 70 -3.39 14.43 -12.84
C ILE A 70 -3.54 15.88 -12.37
N LYS A 71 -4.79 16.34 -12.23
CA LYS A 71 -5.11 17.67 -11.66
C LYS A 71 -4.71 17.69 -10.19
N LEU A 72 -4.11 18.79 -9.73
CA LEU A 72 -3.88 19.01 -8.30
C LEU A 72 -5.22 19.12 -7.56
N ILE A 73 -5.24 18.60 -6.34
CA ILE A 73 -6.37 18.66 -5.42
C ILE A 73 -6.46 20.11 -4.90
N SER A 74 -7.64 20.73 -4.91
CA SER A 74 -7.85 22.02 -4.27
C SER A 74 -8.02 21.87 -2.75
N GLY A 75 -7.84 22.95 -1.97
CA GLY A 75 -8.03 22.89 -0.51
C GLY A 75 -9.41 22.34 -0.11
N ASP A 76 -10.49 22.75 -0.80
CA ASP A 76 -11.83 22.21 -0.55
C ASP A 76 -11.95 20.70 -0.88
N GLU A 77 -11.28 20.25 -1.96
CA GLU A 77 -11.27 18.83 -2.35
C GLU A 77 -10.46 17.99 -1.34
N GLU A 78 -9.40 18.56 -0.75
CA GLU A 78 -8.61 17.93 0.31
C GLU A 78 -9.42 17.72 1.58
N VAL A 79 -10.11 18.77 2.05
CA VAL A 79 -11.00 18.68 3.22
C VAL A 79 -12.12 17.67 2.98
N ALA A 80 -12.75 17.70 1.79
CA ALA A 80 -13.78 16.73 1.43
C ALA A 80 -13.26 15.29 1.39
N LEU A 81 -12.02 15.08 0.93
CA LEU A 81 -11.37 13.78 0.93
C LEU A 81 -11.08 13.31 2.36
N ALA A 82 -10.55 14.17 3.23
CA ALA A 82 -10.28 13.86 4.63
C ALA A 82 -11.56 13.41 5.37
N GLN A 83 -12.65 14.17 5.24
CA GLN A 83 -13.95 13.82 5.82
C GLN A 83 -14.48 12.50 5.28
N ARG A 84 -14.31 12.26 3.96
CA ARG A 84 -14.72 10.99 3.35
C ARG A 84 -13.92 9.82 3.90
N MET A 85 -12.61 9.97 4.08
CA MET A 85 -11.74 8.95 4.67
C MET A 85 -12.14 8.65 6.11
N GLU A 86 -12.39 9.68 6.92
CA GLU A 86 -12.87 9.50 8.30
C GLU A 86 -14.23 8.78 8.35
N GLN A 87 -15.15 9.12 7.45
CA GLN A 87 -16.43 8.44 7.35
C GLN A 87 -16.28 6.97 6.91
N GLN A 88 -15.37 6.67 5.98
CA GLN A 88 -15.10 5.27 5.59
C GLN A 88 -14.44 4.49 6.73
N HIS A 89 -13.55 5.13 7.50
CA HIS A 89 -12.95 4.52 8.67
C HIS A 89 -14.01 4.15 9.72
N LYS A 90 -14.92 5.09 10.05
CA LYS A 90 -16.05 4.83 10.96
C LYS A 90 -16.93 3.68 10.46
N ARG A 91 -17.28 3.67 9.17
CA ARG A 91 -18.07 2.57 8.56
C ARG A 91 -17.36 1.21 8.62
N ALA A 92 -16.04 1.19 8.46
CA ALA A 92 -15.27 -0.04 8.58
C ALA A 92 -15.31 -0.58 10.02
N LEU A 93 -15.19 0.29 11.02
CA LEU A 93 -15.34 -0.09 12.43
C LEU A 93 -16.76 -0.54 12.77
N ASP A 94 -17.80 0.14 12.25
CA ASP A 94 -19.20 -0.28 12.41
C ASP A 94 -19.39 -1.71 11.85
N ALA A 95 -18.87 -1.96 10.64
CA ALA A 95 -18.95 -3.28 10.01
C ALA A 95 -18.23 -4.36 10.82
N LEU A 96 -17.09 -4.03 11.44
CA LEU A 96 -16.36 -4.93 12.32
C LEU A 96 -17.13 -5.19 13.63
N ALA A 97 -17.74 -4.17 14.21
CA ALA A 97 -18.56 -4.26 15.43
C ALA A 97 -19.79 -5.18 15.23
N LEU A 98 -20.35 -5.20 14.02
CA LEU A 98 -21.46 -6.07 13.63
C LEU A 98 -21.02 -7.52 13.32
N TRP A 99 -19.72 -7.78 13.20
CA TRP A 99 -19.19 -9.08 12.80
C TRP A 99 -18.59 -9.84 14.00
N PRO A 100 -19.37 -10.70 14.69
CA PRO A 100 -18.94 -11.34 15.94
C PRO A 100 -17.69 -12.22 15.77
N TYR A 101 -17.63 -12.99 14.67
CA TYR A 101 -16.45 -13.81 14.37
C TYR A 101 -15.19 -12.96 14.14
N GLY A 102 -15.32 -11.79 13.50
CA GLY A 102 -14.19 -10.87 13.32
C GLY A 102 -13.65 -10.35 14.65
N ILE A 103 -14.54 -10.06 15.60
CA ILE A 103 -14.14 -9.62 16.95
C ILE A 103 -13.43 -10.76 17.70
N GLU A 104 -13.91 -11.99 17.60
CA GLU A 104 -13.25 -13.16 18.19
C GLU A 104 -11.82 -13.34 17.68
N GLU A 105 -11.61 -13.16 16.36
CA GLU A 105 -10.28 -13.22 15.74
C GLU A 105 -9.37 -12.08 16.21
N VAL A 106 -9.89 -10.85 16.36
CA VAL A 106 -9.12 -9.73 16.93
C VAL A 106 -8.69 -10.04 18.37
N LEU A 107 -9.59 -10.58 19.19
CA LEU A 107 -9.27 -11.00 20.56
C LEU A 107 -8.24 -12.15 20.57
N ALA A 108 -8.35 -13.11 19.65
CA ALA A 108 -7.39 -14.21 19.52
C ALA A 108 -6.00 -13.71 19.13
N ALA A 109 -5.91 -12.79 18.16
CA ALA A 109 -4.68 -12.13 17.77
C ALA A 109 -4.06 -11.35 18.95
N GLY A 110 -4.90 -10.67 19.75
CA GLY A 110 -4.48 -10.02 20.99
C GLY A 110 -3.83 -10.95 22.01
N ARG A 111 -4.38 -12.15 22.20
CA ARG A 111 -3.78 -13.19 23.07
C ARG A 111 -2.42 -13.65 22.55
N LEU A 112 -2.19 -13.67 21.24
CA LEU A 112 -0.87 -14.02 20.67
C LEU A 112 0.18 -12.94 20.96
N VAL A 113 -0.22 -11.67 20.92
CA VAL A 113 0.63 -10.54 21.33
C VAL A 113 0.95 -10.63 22.82
N GLN A 114 -0.05 -10.93 23.66
CA GLN A 114 0.15 -11.14 25.10
C GLN A 114 1.10 -12.31 25.39
N ALA A 115 1.01 -13.39 24.62
CA ALA A 115 1.91 -14.54 24.69
C ALA A 115 3.30 -14.29 24.06
N LYS A 116 3.60 -13.06 23.60
CA LYS A 116 4.84 -12.68 22.91
C LYS A 116 5.14 -13.52 21.66
N LYS A 117 4.11 -14.11 21.04
CA LYS A 117 4.23 -14.87 19.77
C LYS A 117 4.11 -13.97 18.54
N ARG A 118 3.56 -12.77 18.71
CA ARG A 118 3.36 -11.75 17.68
C ARG A 118 3.74 -10.38 18.25
N THR A 119 4.28 -9.49 17.43
CA THR A 119 4.69 -8.15 17.87
C THR A 119 3.49 -7.21 17.95
N LEU A 120 3.50 -6.25 18.89
CA LEU A 120 2.41 -5.27 19.04
C LEU A 120 2.18 -4.47 17.75
N PHE A 121 3.26 -4.03 17.10
CA PHE A 121 3.20 -3.23 15.86
C PHE A 121 2.58 -3.97 14.67
N SER A 122 2.62 -5.31 14.66
CA SER A 122 1.93 -6.10 13.63
C SER A 122 0.40 -6.08 13.77
N MET A 123 -0.12 -5.46 14.83
CA MET A 123 -1.54 -5.45 15.17
C MET A 123 -2.05 -4.03 15.42
N SER A 124 -1.32 -3.22 16.19
CA SER A 124 -1.69 -1.84 16.54
C SER A 124 -0.64 -0.85 16.04
N MET A 125 -1.08 0.33 15.60
CA MET A 125 -0.21 1.45 15.22
C MET A 125 0.42 2.15 16.43
N GLY A 126 0.06 1.77 17.66
CA GLY A 126 0.54 2.40 18.90
C GLY A 126 -0.29 3.64 19.30
N PRO A 127 0.00 4.25 20.45
CA PRO A 127 -0.73 5.43 20.95
C PRO A 127 -0.64 6.64 20.02
N LEU A 128 -1.60 7.55 20.12
CA LEU A 128 -1.52 8.83 19.41
C LEU A 128 -0.49 9.69 20.16
N GLU A 129 0.62 10.03 19.52
CA GLU A 129 1.48 11.11 20.00
C GLU A 129 0.69 12.41 19.87
N ALA A 130 0.74 13.25 20.91
CA ALA A 130 0.11 14.56 20.85
C ALA A 130 0.77 15.34 19.71
N GLN A 131 0.00 15.67 18.68
CA GLN A 131 0.53 16.53 17.62
C GLN A 131 0.71 17.93 18.23
N PRO A 132 1.81 18.63 17.92
CA PRO A 132 1.91 20.03 18.28
C PRO A 132 0.72 20.77 17.66
N GLU A 133 0.05 21.59 18.47
CA GLU A 133 -1.02 22.45 17.99
C GLU A 133 -0.47 23.28 16.83
N LEU A 134 -1.00 23.06 15.64
CA LEU A 134 -0.69 23.91 14.50
C LEU A 134 -1.39 25.23 14.76
N ASP A 135 -0.63 26.28 15.03
CA ASP A 135 -1.14 27.65 15.05
C ASP A 135 -1.78 27.92 13.68
N ASP A 136 -3.04 28.36 13.66
CA ASP A 136 -3.82 28.73 12.46
C ASP A 136 -3.27 30.02 11.83
N THR A 137 -1.97 30.12 11.58
CA THR A 137 -1.40 31.17 10.76
C THR A 137 -1.40 30.71 9.31
N ASP A 138 -2.21 31.36 8.49
CA ASP A 138 -2.25 31.27 7.03
C ASP A 138 -0.89 31.59 6.40
N ASP A 139 0.09 30.69 6.52
CA ASP A 139 1.36 30.79 5.82
C ASP A 139 1.30 29.89 4.57
N GLU A 140 1.10 30.53 3.41
CA GLU A 140 1.36 29.92 2.12
C GLU A 140 2.76 29.26 2.12
N PRO A 141 2.93 28.06 1.53
CA PRO A 141 4.23 27.39 1.52
C PRO A 141 5.20 28.16 0.61
N VAL A 142 6.01 29.04 1.21
CA VAL A 142 7.18 29.63 0.56
C VAL A 142 8.23 28.53 0.45
N ILE A 143 8.38 27.98 -0.76
CA ILE A 143 9.53 27.17 -1.17
C ILE A 143 10.82 28.01 -1.06
N ALA A 144 11.41 28.05 0.12
CA ALA A 144 12.74 28.60 0.36
C ALA A 144 13.79 27.49 0.21
N ALA A 145 14.63 27.64 -0.81
CA ALA A 145 15.76 26.79 -1.10
C ALA A 145 16.73 26.70 0.10
N ALA A 146 17.08 25.47 0.47
CA ALA A 146 18.03 25.17 1.52
C ALA A 146 19.46 25.60 1.14
N ALA A 147 20.06 26.45 1.98
CA ALA A 147 21.50 26.60 2.11
C ALA A 147 21.89 26.97 3.54
N GLU A 148 22.71 26.09 4.11
CA GLU A 148 23.70 26.30 5.18
C GLU A 148 23.30 26.17 6.65
N SER A 149 24.16 25.41 7.32
CA SER A 149 24.19 24.98 8.71
C SER A 149 24.45 26.12 9.71
N SER A 150 23.88 26.00 10.90
CA SER A 150 24.66 26.18 12.13
C SER A 150 24.07 25.39 13.28
N SER A 151 24.91 24.55 13.87
CA SER A 151 24.79 23.98 15.21
C SER A 151 24.51 25.07 16.24
N ASP A 152 23.48 24.89 17.07
CA ASP A 152 23.53 25.39 18.44
C ASP A 152 22.74 24.46 19.36
N GLU A 153 23.42 24.04 20.42
CA GLU A 153 22.92 23.21 21.50
C GLU A 153 22.17 24.09 22.49
N SER A 154 20.91 23.76 22.78
CA SER A 154 20.22 24.22 23.98
C SER A 154 19.24 23.15 24.41
N ASP A 155 19.77 22.28 25.27
CA ASP A 155 19.06 21.31 26.09
C ASP A 155 18.37 22.08 27.23
N GLU A 156 17.12 22.47 27.00
CA GLU A 156 16.20 22.88 28.06
C GLU A 156 15.12 21.80 28.20
N GLU A 157 15.08 21.23 29.40
CA GLU A 157 14.20 20.16 29.87
C GLU A 157 12.72 20.40 29.53
N ALA A 158 12.25 19.69 28.52
CA ALA A 158 10.84 19.36 28.37
C ALA A 158 10.65 17.92 28.82
N GLU A 159 10.04 17.71 29.99
CA GLU A 159 9.44 16.43 30.37
C GLU A 159 8.25 16.13 29.43
N GLU A 160 8.54 15.86 28.16
CA GLU A 160 7.63 15.11 27.31
C GLU A 160 7.66 13.67 27.79
N SER A 161 6.51 13.21 28.28
CA SER A 161 6.29 11.81 28.64
C SER A 161 6.49 10.95 27.39
N ALA A 162 7.74 10.56 27.13
CA ALA A 162 8.10 9.61 26.11
C ALA A 162 7.23 8.37 26.33
N VAL A 163 6.32 8.11 25.39
CA VAL A 163 5.50 6.91 25.41
C VAL A 163 6.45 5.74 25.19
N THR A 164 6.94 5.18 26.29
CA THR A 164 7.78 3.99 26.23
C THR A 164 6.96 2.84 25.64
N SER A 165 7.63 1.92 24.94
CA SER A 165 6.98 0.74 24.35
C SER A 165 6.13 -0.05 25.37
N ASP A 166 6.45 0.03 26.66
CA ASP A 166 5.72 -0.63 27.74
C ASP A 166 4.38 0.05 28.05
N ASN A 167 4.31 1.39 27.99
CA ASN A 167 3.07 2.15 28.15
C ASN A 167 2.12 1.94 26.96
N ALA A 168 2.67 1.83 25.75
CA ALA A 168 1.88 1.51 24.56
C ALA A 168 1.21 0.13 24.66
N ALA A 169 1.94 -0.86 25.17
CA ALA A 169 1.42 -2.21 25.34
C ALA A 169 0.34 -2.28 26.42
N SER A 170 0.48 -1.58 27.55
CA SER A 170 -0.53 -1.59 28.62
C SER A 170 -1.85 -0.98 28.16
N LEU A 171 -1.83 0.19 27.50
CA LEU A 171 -3.01 0.83 26.93
C LEU A 171 -3.72 -0.08 25.92
N PHE A 172 -2.94 -0.78 25.11
CA PHE A 172 -3.45 -1.72 24.14
C PHE A 172 -4.16 -2.93 24.80
N PHE A 173 -3.55 -3.53 25.83
CA PHE A 173 -4.16 -4.64 26.56
C PHE A 173 -5.41 -4.22 27.34
N ASP A 174 -5.41 -3.02 27.92
CA ASP A 174 -6.59 -2.46 28.59
C ASP A 174 -7.77 -2.28 27.61
N ALA A 175 -7.49 -1.81 26.40
CA ALA A 175 -8.50 -1.72 25.34
C ALA A 175 -9.04 -3.09 24.92
N LEU A 176 -8.20 -4.12 24.83
CA LEU A 176 -8.64 -5.49 24.54
C LEU A 176 -9.54 -6.07 25.62
N LEU A 177 -9.22 -5.79 26.90
CA LEU A 177 -10.05 -6.25 28.01
C LEU A 177 -11.44 -5.62 27.95
N ARG A 178 -11.52 -4.31 27.75
CA ARG A 178 -12.80 -3.59 27.58
C ARG A 178 -13.62 -4.14 26.42
N LEU A 179 -12.98 -4.43 25.29
CA LEU A 179 -13.64 -5.07 24.15
C LEU A 179 -14.20 -6.46 24.51
N SER A 180 -13.45 -7.27 25.25
CA SER A 180 -13.91 -8.60 25.66
C SER A 180 -15.11 -8.55 26.62
N GLU A 181 -15.15 -7.54 27.49
CA GLU A 181 -16.25 -7.31 28.43
C GLU A 181 -17.52 -6.87 27.70
N SER A 182 -17.40 -5.92 26.76
CA SER A 182 -18.55 -5.40 25.98
C SER A 182 -19.18 -6.46 25.09
N VAL A 183 -18.38 -7.39 24.55
CA VAL A 183 -18.87 -8.53 23.77
C VAL A 183 -19.60 -9.56 24.65
N THR A 184 -19.16 -9.74 25.89
CA THR A 184 -19.72 -10.76 26.81
C THR A 184 -21.07 -10.33 27.40
N ASN A 185 -21.31 -9.02 27.56
CA ASN A 185 -22.54 -8.47 28.12
C ASN A 185 -23.26 -7.52 27.14
N PRO A 186 -23.93 -8.05 26.09
CA PRO A 186 -24.61 -7.24 25.09
C PRO A 186 -25.91 -6.66 25.64
N GLN A 187 -25.85 -5.54 26.35
CA GLN A 187 -27.04 -4.80 26.77
C GLN A 187 -27.31 -3.65 25.77
N SER A 188 -28.29 -3.86 24.88
CA SER A 188 -28.91 -2.85 23.99
C SER A 188 -28.03 -2.21 22.89
N ALA A 189 -28.64 -1.38 22.04
CA ALA A 189 -28.00 -0.73 20.88
C ALA A 189 -26.81 0.19 21.21
N SER A 190 -26.67 0.63 22.47
CA SER A 190 -25.47 1.35 22.94
C SER A 190 -24.22 0.47 22.89
N SER A 191 -24.37 -0.85 23.02
CA SER A 191 -23.25 -1.80 22.98
C SER A 191 -22.48 -1.78 21.66
N THR A 192 -23.14 -1.52 20.52
CA THR A 192 -22.45 -1.46 19.21
C THR A 192 -21.56 -0.21 19.10
N ASP A 193 -22.06 0.94 19.59
CA ASP A 193 -21.27 2.18 19.63
C ASP A 193 -20.10 2.05 20.61
N GLU A 194 -20.31 1.42 21.77
CA GLU A 194 -19.25 1.11 22.75
C GLU A 194 -18.19 0.15 22.16
N ILE A 195 -18.61 -0.92 21.48
CA ILE A 195 -17.70 -1.84 20.78
C ILE A 195 -16.88 -1.09 19.74
N ARG A 196 -17.51 -0.19 18.97
CA ARG A 196 -16.79 0.64 17.99
C ARG A 196 -15.74 1.53 18.66
N GLU A 197 -16.07 2.18 19.77
CA GLU A 197 -15.12 3.01 20.51
C GLU A 197 -13.92 2.20 21.00
N HIS A 198 -14.17 0.99 21.52
CA HIS A 198 -13.10 0.07 21.93
C HIS A 198 -12.28 -0.44 20.75
N LEU A 199 -12.89 -0.69 19.59
CA LEU A 199 -12.16 -1.05 18.37
C LEU A 199 -11.30 0.10 17.84
N ASN A 200 -11.79 1.34 17.96
CA ASN A 200 -11.04 2.53 17.58
C ASN A 200 -9.81 2.73 18.46
N SER A 201 -9.94 2.52 19.79
CA SER A 201 -8.83 2.68 20.73
C SER A 201 -7.71 1.65 20.54
N LEU A 202 -8.01 0.47 19.98
CA LEU A 202 -7.00 -0.52 19.63
C LEU A 202 -6.08 -0.07 18.49
N ARG A 203 -6.49 0.94 17.69
CA ARG A 203 -5.76 1.48 16.54
C ARG A 203 -5.19 0.40 15.64
N LEU A 204 -6.08 -0.49 15.22
CA LEU A 204 -5.75 -1.64 14.42
C LEU A 204 -5.05 -1.24 13.10
N THR A 205 -3.98 -1.95 12.76
CA THR A 205 -3.31 -1.79 11.46
C THR A 205 -4.16 -2.39 10.34
N THR A 206 -4.06 -1.81 9.14
CA THR A 206 -4.77 -2.30 7.94
C THR A 206 -4.25 -3.66 7.46
N CYS A 207 -3.04 -4.05 7.87
CA CYS A 207 -2.39 -5.31 7.54
C CYS A 207 -2.65 -6.40 8.60
N LEU A 208 -3.76 -6.30 9.32
CA LEU A 208 -4.20 -7.35 10.23
C LEU A 208 -4.48 -8.63 9.46
N GLU A 209 -3.47 -9.50 9.40
CA GLU A 209 -3.64 -10.89 8.99
C GLU A 209 -4.47 -11.61 10.06
N LEU A 210 -5.80 -11.55 9.87
CA LEU A 210 -6.79 -12.34 10.58
C LEU A 210 -6.77 -13.75 9.98
N GLY A 211 -5.74 -14.53 10.34
CA GLY A 211 -5.60 -15.98 10.13
C GLY A 211 -5.90 -16.56 8.74
N ASP A 212 -4.95 -17.33 8.19
CA ASP A 212 -5.06 -18.11 6.94
C ASP A 212 -6.17 -19.20 6.92
N HIS A 213 -7.09 -19.19 7.88
CA HIS A 213 -8.08 -20.24 8.10
C HIS A 213 -9.53 -19.82 7.85
N ILE A 214 -9.80 -18.72 7.15
CA ILE A 214 -11.18 -18.38 6.76
C ILE A 214 -11.56 -19.20 5.51
N PRO A 215 -12.41 -20.25 5.59
CA PRO A 215 -13.06 -20.76 4.41
C PRO A 215 -14.12 -19.72 3.97
N ILE A 216 -13.70 -18.81 3.09
CA ILE A 216 -14.54 -17.77 2.45
C ILE A 216 -15.80 -18.37 1.79
N ARG A 217 -15.85 -19.70 1.62
CA ARG A 217 -16.93 -20.46 0.98
C ARG A 217 -18.21 -20.63 1.81
N SER A 218 -18.24 -20.29 3.11
CA SER A 218 -19.37 -20.65 4.00
C SER A 218 -20.23 -19.50 4.52
N LEU A 219 -19.95 -18.24 4.19
CA LEU A 219 -20.76 -17.12 4.67
C LEU A 219 -22.10 -17.03 3.89
N PRO A 220 -23.27 -17.18 4.55
CA PRO A 220 -24.59 -17.18 3.90
C PRO A 220 -25.00 -15.82 3.32
N TYR A 221 -24.22 -14.76 3.54
CA TYR A 221 -24.55 -13.39 3.14
C TYR A 221 -24.08 -12.99 1.73
N PHE A 222 -23.39 -13.87 1.00
CA PHE A 222 -22.84 -13.54 -0.34
C PHE A 222 -23.87 -13.54 -1.50
N LYS A 223 -25.17 -13.72 -1.22
CA LYS A 223 -26.22 -13.55 -2.24
C LYS A 223 -26.50 -12.09 -2.62
N ALA A 224 -25.89 -11.11 -1.94
CA ALA A 224 -26.04 -9.68 -2.26
C ALA A 224 -25.06 -9.16 -3.34
N ARG A 225 -24.30 -10.03 -4.02
CA ARG A 225 -23.38 -9.63 -5.10
C ARG A 225 -24.04 -9.04 -6.36
N ARG A 226 -25.38 -8.95 -6.41
CA ARG A 226 -26.12 -8.36 -7.53
C ARG A 226 -26.71 -6.98 -7.24
N LEU A 227 -26.56 -6.43 -6.03
CA LEU A 227 -27.10 -5.12 -5.66
C LEU A 227 -26.03 -4.06 -5.30
N LEU A 228 -24.76 -4.46 -5.19
CA LEU A 228 -23.65 -3.52 -5.00
C LEU A 228 -23.04 -2.97 -6.30
N SER A 229 -23.54 -3.40 -7.48
CA SER A 229 -23.20 -2.73 -8.75
C SER A 229 -24.04 -1.48 -9.01
N THR A 230 -25.09 -1.24 -8.22
CA THR A 230 -25.95 -0.05 -8.33
C THR A 230 -25.60 1.07 -7.34
N LEU A 231 -24.60 0.86 -6.48
CA LEU A 231 -24.04 1.90 -5.58
C LEU A 231 -22.68 2.43 -6.07
N LEU A 232 -22.22 2.01 -7.26
CA LEU A 232 -21.17 2.71 -7.97
C LEU A 232 -21.77 4.00 -8.56
N ILE A 233 -21.44 5.10 -7.90
CA ILE A 233 -21.70 6.50 -8.23
C ILE A 233 -21.63 6.73 -9.76
N PRO A 234 -22.63 7.40 -10.38
CA PRO A 234 -22.45 7.90 -11.75
C PRO A 234 -21.40 9.01 -11.71
N VAL A 235 -20.25 8.76 -12.33
CA VAL A 235 -19.30 9.83 -12.71
C VAL A 235 -20.02 10.68 -13.75
N THR A 236 -20.68 11.74 -13.29
CA THR A 236 -21.23 12.80 -14.13
C THR A 236 -20.05 13.56 -14.75
N SER A 237 -19.72 13.24 -15.99
CA SER A 237 -18.87 14.07 -16.85
C SER A 237 -19.60 15.39 -17.12
N PRO A 238 -18.96 16.57 -16.95
CA PRO A 238 -19.53 17.81 -17.44
C PRO A 238 -19.52 17.83 -18.98
N PRO A 239 -20.46 18.55 -19.63
CA PRO A 239 -20.49 18.68 -21.09
C PRO A 239 -19.36 19.61 -21.56
N ALA A 240 -18.59 19.15 -22.54
CA ALA A 240 -17.59 19.94 -23.25
C ALA A 240 -18.26 20.97 -24.20
N PRO A 241 -17.60 22.10 -24.51
CA PRO A 241 -18.16 23.20 -25.31
C PRO A 241 -18.43 22.84 -26.77
#